data_AF-A0A2P8LEC2-F1
#
_entry.id   AF-A0A2P8LEC2-F1
#
_cell.length_a   1.000
_cell.length_b   1.000
_cell.length_c   1.000
_cell.angle_alpha   90.00
_cell.angle_beta   90.00
_cell.angle_gamma   90.00
#
_symmetry.space_group_name_H-M   'P 1'
#
loop_
_entity.id
_entity.type
_entity.pdbx_description
1 polymer ?
#
loop_
_entity_poly.entity_id
_entity_poly.type
_entity_poly.pdbx_seq_one_letter_code
_entity_poly.pdbx_strand_id
1 'polypeptide(L)' 'MKFEDVPVRPVMRYTLCECGGRLLQVEYAPVLLSFPAQYLHQCALCGRQKSLRGVSPTLVYEVA' A
#
# COMPACT_ATOMS: atom_id res chain seq x y z
N MET A 1 -27.69 27.92 4.25
CA MET A 1 -27.03 26.65 3.85
C MET A 1 -26.77 25.86 5.11
N LYS A 2 -27.23 24.60 5.18
CA LYS A 2 -26.92 23.70 6.30
C LYS A 2 -25.62 22.98 5.96
N PHE A 3 -24.66 23.02 6.87
CA PHE A 3 -23.41 22.27 6.76
C PHE A 3 -23.56 21.03 7.64
N GLU A 4 -23.22 19.87 7.08
CA GLU A 4 -23.19 18.60 7.81
C GLU A 4 -21.74 18.11 7.85
N ASP A 5 -21.27 17.75 9.04
CA ASP A 5 -19.94 17.20 9.23
C ASP A 5 -19.92 15.74 8.77
N VAL A 6 -19.37 15.50 7.58
CA VAL A 6 -19.17 14.15 7.05
C VAL A 6 -17.86 13.58 7.59
N PRO A 7 -17.87 12.47 8.35
CA PRO A 7 -16.66 11.86 8.87
C PRO A 7 -15.86 11.24 7.73
N VAL A 8 -14.76 11.89 7.33
CA VAL A 8 -13.84 11.37 6.33
C VAL A 8 -13.00 10.27 6.99
N ARG A 9 -13.32 9.00 6.70
CA ARG A 9 -12.46 7.89 7.11
C ARG A 9 -11.13 8.00 6.36
N PRO A 10 -9.98 7.86 7.03
CA PRO A 10 -8.69 7.80 6.35
C PRO A 10 -8.69 6.55 5.46
N VAL A 11 -8.92 6.73 4.17
CA VAL A 11 -8.82 5.64 3.20
C VAL A 11 -7.33 5.28 3.12
N MET A 12 -7.00 4.03 3.40
CA MET A 12 -5.65 3.51 3.19
C MET A 12 -5.23 3.82 1.75
N ARG A 13 -4.27 4.72 1.57
CA ARG A 13 -3.73 5.06 0.24
C ARG A 13 -2.95 3.85 -0.28
N TYR A 14 -3.58 3.01 -1.09
CA TYR A 14 -2.87 2.00 -1.84
C TYR A 14 -1.93 2.69 -2.82
N THR A 15 -0.62 2.47 -2.68
CA THR A 15 0.32 2.92 -3.70
C THR A 15 0.25 1.93 -4.86
N LEU A 16 -0.16 2.42 -6.02
CA LEU A 16 -0.18 1.64 -7.26
C LEU A 16 1.15 1.80 -8.00
N CYS A 17 1.48 0.80 -8.81
CA CYS A 17 2.51 0.93 -9.84
C CYS A 17 2.03 1.90 -10.93
N GLU A 18 2.95 2.44 -11.74
CA GLU A 18 2.63 3.29 -12.90
C GLU A 18 1.72 2.60 -13.92
N CYS A 19 1.75 1.26 -13.97
CA CYS A 19 0.83 0.46 -14.80
C CYS A 19 -0.57 0.28 -14.18
N GLY A 20 -0.86 0.89 -13.02
CA GLY A 20 -2.10 0.72 -12.27
C GLY A 20 -2.17 -0.56 -11.43
N GLY A 21 -1.18 -1.46 -11.54
CA GLY A 21 -1.14 -2.71 -10.78
C GLY A 21 -0.83 -2.51 -9.30
N ARG A 22 -1.40 -3.38 -8.46
CA ARG A 22 -1.11 -3.41 -7.02
C ARG A 22 0.35 -3.76 -6.76
N LEU A 23 0.95 -3.09 -5.78
CA LEU A 23 2.26 -3.41 -5.24
C LEU A 23 2.10 -4.37 -4.05
N LEU A 24 2.61 -5.59 -4.17
CA LEU A 24 2.60 -6.62 -3.14
C LEU A 24 3.96 -6.67 -2.45
N GLN A 25 4.00 -6.72 -1.12
CA GLN A 25 5.27 -6.87 -0.41
C GLN A 25 5.90 -8.20 -0.80
N VAL A 26 7.20 -8.20 -1.11
CA VAL A 26 7.96 -9.42 -1.34
C VAL A 26 8.31 -10.01 0.02
N GLU A 27 7.82 -11.22 0.29
CA GLU A 27 8.13 -11.94 1.53
C GLU A 27 9.63 -12.23 1.62
N TYR A 28 10.19 -12.15 2.83
CA TYR A 28 11.61 -12.39 3.12
C TYR A 28 12.62 -11.49 2.38
N ALA A 29 12.16 -10.45 1.68
CA ALA A 29 13.04 -9.49 1.05
C ALA A 29 13.82 -8.65 2.08
N PRO A 30 15.06 -8.24 1.76
CA PRO A 30 15.83 -7.37 2.64
C PRO A 30 15.09 -6.05 2.89
N VAL A 31 15.05 -5.62 4.15
CA VAL A 31 14.48 -4.35 4.58
C VAL A 31 15.57 -3.29 4.61
N LEU A 32 15.33 -2.16 3.94
CA LEU A 32 16.20 -1.00 4.01
C LEU A 32 15.92 -0.24 5.31
N LEU A 33 16.91 -0.23 6.21
CA LEU A 33 16.87 0.39 7.53
C LEU A 33 17.01 1.93 7.47
N SER A 34 16.22 2.59 6.63
CA SER A 34 16.06 4.05 6.65
C SER A 34 15.05 4.49 7.73
N PHE A 35 14.93 5.79 7.98
CA PHE A 35 13.87 6.33 8.83
C PHE A 35 12.87 7.15 7.99
N PRO A 36 11.63 6.68 7.76
CA PRO A 36 11.09 5.35 8.07
C PRO A 36 11.67 4.20 7.22
N ALA A 37 11.51 2.96 7.69
CA ALA A 37 12.00 1.75 7.02
C ALA A 37 11.35 1.54 5.65
N GLN A 38 12.09 0.92 4.73
CA GLN A 38 11.66 0.70 3.36
C GLN A 38 11.58 -0.80 3.05
N TYR A 39 10.42 -1.22 2.53
CA TYR A 39 10.09 -2.60 2.22
C TYR A 39 10.00 -2.80 0.71
N LEU A 40 10.57 -3.90 0.20
CA LEU A 40 10.51 -4.24 -1.21
C LEU A 40 9.09 -4.70 -1.58
N HIS A 41 8.53 -4.09 -2.62
CA HIS A 41 7.26 -4.51 -3.22
C HIS A 41 7.46 -4.84 -4.70
N GLN A 42 6.68 -5.80 -5.19
CA GLN A 42 6.61 -6.15 -6.60
C GLN A 42 5.21 -5.88 -7.16
N CYS A 43 5.15 -5.33 -8.36
CA CYS A 43 3.89 -5.12 -9.06
C CYS A 43 3.30 -6.45 -9.54
N ALA A 44 2.03 -6.70 -9.21
CA ALA A 44 1.31 -7.90 -9.63
C ALA A 44 1.03 -7.98 -11.15
N LEU A 45 1.08 -6.84 -11.87
CA LEU A 45 0.81 -6.81 -13.32
C LEU A 45 2.09 -6.85 -14.16
N CYS A 46 3.04 -5.94 -13.89
CA CYS A 46 4.23 -5.79 -14.73
C CYS A 46 5.53 -6.33 -14.10
N GLY A 47 5.48 -6.86 -12.88
CA GLY A 47 6.64 -7.43 -12.19
C GLY A 47 7.71 -6.44 -11.73
N ARG A 48 7.55 -5.12 -12.00
CA ARG A 48 8.49 -4.09 -11.54
C ARG A 48 8.56 -4.05 -10.02
N GLN A 49 9.76 -3.87 -9.50
CA GLN A 49 10.02 -3.76 -8.07
C GLN A 49 10.17 -2.30 -7.63
N LYS A 50 9.68 -1.99 -6.43
CA LYS A 50 9.77 -0.66 -5.82
C LYS A 50 9.84 -0.77 -4.31
N SER A 51 10.71 0.02 -3.69
CA SER A 51 10.77 0.15 -2.24
C SER A 51 9.74 1.17 -1.75
N LEU A 52 8.89 0.78 -0.79
CA LEU A 52 7.87 1.66 -0.20
C LEU A 52 8.15 1.88 1.28
N ARG A 53 7.86 3.09 1.77
CA ARG A 53 7.97 3.51 3.18
C ARG A 53 6.73 3.05 3.97
N GLY A 54 6.54 1.74 4.05
CA GLY A 54 5.41 1.08 4.70
C GLY A 54 5.03 -0.21 3.99
N VAL A 55 4.44 -1.14 4.73
CA VAL A 55 3.85 -2.37 4.19
C VAL A 55 2.44 -2.03 3.68
N SER A 56 2.11 -2.40 2.44
CA SER A 56 0.71 -2.32 2.00
C SER A 56 -0.15 -3.20 2.91
N PRO A 57 -1.19 -2.66 3.56
CA PRO A 57 -2.05 -3.46 4.42
C PRO A 57 -2.70 -4.57 3.60
N THR A 58 -2.70 -5.78 4.15
CA THR A 58 -3.46 -6.90 3.62
C THR A 58 -4.93 -6.53 3.63
N LEU A 59 -5.58 -6.65 2.47
CA LEU A 59 -7.04 -6.49 2.37
C LEU A 59 -7.64 -7.75 2.97
N VAL A 60 -7.88 -7.75 4.27
CA VAL A 60 -8.67 -8.80 4.91
C VAL A 60 -10.13 -8.44 4.66
N TYR A 61 -10.79 -9.18 3.77
CA TYR A 61 -12.25 -9.16 3.70
C TYR A 61 -12.76 -10.19 4.70
N GLU A 62 -13.37 -9.73 5.79
CA GLU A 62 -14.23 -10.61 6.59
C GLU A 62 -15.49 -10.84 5.76
N VAL A 63 -15.67 -12.08 5.29
CA VAL A 63 -16.94 -12.52 4.71
C VAL A 63 -17.87 -12.75 5.90
N ALA A 64 -18.79 -11.82 6.13
CA ALA A 64 -19.90 -11.97 7.08
C ALA A 64 -20.94 -12.96 6.54
#